data_AF-A0A7I0HW63-F1
#
_entry.id   AF-A0A7I0HW63-F1
#
_cell.length_a   1.000
_cell.length_b   1.000
_cell.length_c   1.000
_cell.angle_alpha   90.00
_cell.angle_beta   90.00
_cell.angle_gamma   90.00
#
_symmetry.space_group_name_H-M   'P 1'
#
loop_
_entity.id
_entity.type
_entity.pdbx_description
1 polymer ?
#
loop_
_entity_poly.entity_id
_entity_poly.type
_entity_poly.pdbx_seq_one_letter_code
_entity_poly.pdbx_strand_id
1 'polypeptide(L)'
;MKKCLKFYISILIILLNQFGCKPSPTKQLDQLLEEGTIFQSAIFCEKNKSLLSERETECAEVTKKVKLEIDSIISRKLDLGIAPVIVEKNKGAEIEEFLKVHTQMGIRYWEIWKSNVILE
;
A
#
# COMPACT_ATOMS: atom_id res chain seq x y z
N MET A 1 -10.53 48.11 14.88
CA MET A 1 -10.31 46.90 15.72
C MET A 1 -11.27 45.72 15.46
N LYS A 2 -12.36 45.83 14.66
CA LYS A 2 -13.25 44.67 14.40
C LYS A 2 -12.78 43.71 13.29
N LYS A 3 -11.90 44.17 12.38
CA LYS A 3 -11.39 43.36 11.25
C LYS A 3 -10.30 42.36 11.66
N CYS A 4 -9.41 42.72 12.60
CA CYS A 4 -8.37 41.83 13.11
C CYS A 4 -8.95 40.65 13.93
N LEU A 5 -10.05 40.88 14.66
CA LEU A 5 -10.73 39.85 15.44
C LEU A 5 -11.34 38.75 14.56
N LYS A 6 -11.90 39.12 13.39
CA LYS A 6 -12.44 38.17 12.41
C LYS A 6 -11.35 37.32 11.75
N PHE A 7 -10.16 37.88 11.54
CA PHE A 7 -9.03 37.16 10.95
C PHE A 7 -8.47 36.10 11.91
N TYR A 8 -8.40 36.41 13.21
CA TYR A 8 -7.98 35.45 14.25
C TYR A 8 -8.95 34.28 14.43
N ILE A 9 -10.27 34.53 14.36
CA ILE A 9 -11.29 33.46 14.44
C ILE A 9 -11.16 32.51 13.24
N SER A 10 -10.88 33.04 12.04
CA SER A 10 -10.71 32.22 10.84
C SER A 10 -9.48 31.30 10.90
N ILE A 11 -8.38 31.75 11.53
CA ILE A 11 -7.17 30.95 11.71
C ILE A 11 -7.37 29.86 12.77
N LEU A 12 -8.15 30.15 13.82
CA LEU A 12 -8.45 29.20 14.89
C LEU A 12 -9.28 28.00 14.39
N ILE A 13 -10.22 28.21 13.46
CA ILE A 13 -11.04 27.15 12.86
C ILE A 13 -10.21 26.21 11.95
N ILE A 14 -9.18 26.75 11.29
CA ILE A 14 -8.27 25.95 10.45
C ILE A 14 -7.35 25.09 11.31
N LEU A 15 -6.87 25.62 12.44
CA LEU A 15 -6.05 24.87 13.39
C LEU A 15 -6.83 23.75 14.11
N LEU A 16 -8.12 23.96 14.40
CA LEU A 16 -8.98 22.93 15.02
C LEU A 16 -9.27 21.72 14.10
N ASN A 17 -9.28 21.91 12.78
CA ASN A 17 -9.46 20.80 11.83
C ASN A 17 -8.23 19.90 11.67
N GLN A 18 -7.05 20.31 12.14
CA GLN A 18 -5.82 19.50 12.06
C GLN A 18 -5.66 18.53 13.24
N PHE A 19 -6.52 18.63 14.27
CA PHE A 19 -6.59 17.70 15.40
C PHE A 19 -7.58 16.55 15.16
N GLY A 20 -7.71 16.09 13.91
CA GLY A 20 -8.38 14.82 13.64
C GLY A 20 -7.59 13.68 14.29
N CYS A 21 -8.17 13.03 15.29
CA CYS A 21 -7.57 11.87 15.95
C CYS A 21 -7.35 10.77 14.89
N LYS A 22 -6.09 10.45 14.56
CA LYS A 22 -5.80 9.37 13.62
C LYS A 22 -6.28 8.05 14.24
N PRO A 23 -7.02 7.21 13.49
CA PRO A 23 -7.43 5.90 13.99
C PRO A 23 -6.21 5.06 14.41
N SER A 24 -6.39 4.14 15.35
CA SER A 24 -5.31 3.23 15.75
C SER A 24 -4.84 2.40 14.56
N PRO A 25 -3.58 1.91 14.53
CA PRO A 25 -3.08 1.06 13.46
C PRO A 25 -3.97 -0.17 13.21
N THR A 26 -4.52 -0.77 14.26
CA THR A 26 -5.47 -1.88 14.18
C THR A 26 -6.74 -1.48 13.42
N LYS A 27 -7.33 -0.33 13.76
CA LYS A 27 -8.54 0.16 13.09
C LYS A 27 -8.26 0.59 11.64
N GLN A 28 -7.08 1.12 11.36
CA GLN A 28 -6.64 1.40 10.00
C GLN A 28 -6.49 0.12 9.19
N LEU A 29 -5.94 -0.95 9.79
CA LEU A 29 -5.85 -2.25 9.14
C LEU A 29 -7.24 -2.80 8.84
N ASP A 30 -8.18 -2.74 9.78
CA ASP A 30 -9.56 -3.20 9.56
C ASP A 30 -10.20 -2.48 8.35
N GLN A 31 -10.04 -1.16 8.26
CA GLN A 31 -10.52 -0.38 7.11
C GLN A 31 -9.86 -0.81 5.80
N LEU A 32 -8.54 -1.05 5.81
CA LEU A 32 -7.81 -1.49 4.61
C LEU A 32 -8.20 -2.90 4.18
N LEU A 33 -8.54 -3.79 5.12
CA LEU A 33 -9.01 -5.14 4.82
C LEU A 33 -10.42 -5.14 4.20
N GLU A 34 -11.26 -4.19 4.59
CA GLU A 34 -12.64 -4.06 4.08
C GLU A 34 -12.72 -3.28 2.76
N GLU A 35 -12.00 -2.16 2.66
CA GLU A 35 -12.18 -1.17 1.58
C GLU A 35 -10.95 -1.03 0.68
N GLY A 36 -9.78 -1.42 1.16
CA GLY A 36 -8.50 -1.23 0.47
C GLY A 36 -8.14 -2.36 -0.49
N THR A 37 -7.03 -2.18 -1.21
CA THR A 37 -6.45 -3.27 -2.01
C THR A 37 -5.66 -4.23 -1.13
N ILE A 38 -5.50 -5.48 -1.59
CA ILE A 38 -4.63 -6.46 -0.90
C ILE A 38 -3.19 -5.94 -0.77
N PHE A 39 -2.73 -5.12 -1.72
CA PHE A 39 -1.41 -4.49 -1.69
C PHE A 39 -1.32 -3.43 -0.59
N GLN A 40 -2.31 -2.54 -0.51
CA GLN A 40 -2.37 -1.51 0.53
C GLN A 40 -2.35 -2.12 1.93
N SER A 41 -3.14 -3.17 2.15
CA SER A 41 -3.16 -3.91 3.41
C SER A 41 -1.78 -4.52 3.74
N ALA A 42 -1.16 -5.22 2.78
CA ALA A 42 0.14 -5.86 3.01
C ALA A 42 1.29 -4.84 3.21
N ILE A 43 1.28 -3.74 2.46
CA ILE A 43 2.23 -2.63 2.63
C ILE A 43 2.06 -2.00 4.02
N PHE A 44 0.83 -1.76 4.45
CA PHE A 44 0.53 -1.20 5.76
C PHE A 44 0.99 -2.13 6.89
N CYS A 45 0.76 -3.43 6.75
CA CYS A 45 1.22 -4.46 7.68
C CYS A 45 2.74 -4.41 7.88
N GLU A 46 3.54 -4.33 6.81
CA GLU A 46 5.00 -4.27 6.99
C GLU A 46 5.44 -2.96 7.64
N LYS A 47 4.87 -1.83 7.21
CA LYS A 47 5.23 -0.50 7.75
C LYS A 47 4.89 -0.37 9.24
N ASN A 48 3.90 -1.11 9.72
CA ASN A 48 3.40 -1.03 11.10
C ASN A 48 3.59 -2.34 11.87
N LYS A 49 4.53 -3.20 11.44
CA LYS A 49 4.70 -4.56 11.97
C LYS A 49 4.86 -4.62 13.49
N SER A 50 5.56 -3.66 14.09
CA SER A 50 5.75 -3.57 15.53
C SER A 50 4.49 -3.19 16.31
N LEU A 51 3.49 -2.59 15.65
CA LEU A 51 2.24 -2.12 16.24
C LEU A 51 1.06 -3.08 15.99
N LEU A 52 1.28 -4.12 15.18
CA LEU A 52 0.27 -5.07 14.72
C LEU A 52 0.61 -6.51 15.10
N SER A 53 1.36 -6.73 16.20
CA SER A 53 1.77 -8.07 16.64
C SER A 53 0.59 -9.01 16.89
N GLU A 54 -0.55 -8.48 17.35
CA GLU A 54 -1.77 -9.25 17.59
C GLU A 54 -2.57 -9.58 16.30
N ARG A 55 -2.19 -8.98 15.17
CA ARG A 55 -2.86 -9.14 13.85
C ARG A 55 -1.93 -9.79 12.81
N GLU A 56 -0.94 -10.56 13.28
CA GLU A 56 0.06 -11.19 12.42
C GLU A 56 -0.59 -12.16 11.42
N THR A 57 -1.65 -12.85 11.83
CA THR A 57 -2.36 -13.84 10.99
C THR A 57 -2.98 -13.17 9.77
N GLU A 58 -3.70 -12.06 9.96
CA GLU A 58 -4.31 -11.29 8.90
C GLU A 58 -3.25 -10.68 7.97
N CYS A 59 -2.17 -10.13 8.55
CA CYS A 59 -1.05 -9.61 7.79
C CYS A 59 -0.38 -10.70 6.93
N ALA A 60 -0.16 -11.90 7.48
CA ALA A 60 0.39 -13.03 6.74
C ALA A 60 -0.54 -13.49 5.60
N GLU A 61 -1.85 -13.48 5.82
CA GLU A 61 -2.84 -13.84 4.81
C GLU A 61 -2.84 -12.88 3.63
N VAL A 62 -2.87 -11.56 3.87
CA VAL A 62 -2.85 -10.57 2.79
C VAL A 62 -1.52 -10.58 2.05
N THR A 63 -0.39 -10.74 2.75
CA THR A 63 0.92 -10.88 2.11
C THR A 63 0.99 -12.14 1.23
N LYS A 64 0.37 -13.25 1.66
CA LYS A 64 0.27 -14.47 0.84
C LYS A 64 -0.58 -14.23 -0.42
N LYS A 65 -1.71 -13.52 -0.31
CA LYS A 65 -2.55 -13.15 -1.45
C LYS A 65 -1.77 -12.30 -2.46
N VAL A 66 -1.04 -11.29 -1.98
CA VAL A 66 -0.19 -10.46 -2.83
C VAL A 66 0.89 -11.29 -3.53
N LYS A 67 1.56 -12.20 -2.81
CA LYS A 67 2.54 -13.10 -3.41
C LYS A 67 1.95 -13.91 -4.57
N LEU A 68 0.78 -14.51 -4.37
CA LEU A 68 0.11 -15.31 -5.40
C LEU A 68 -0.24 -14.47 -6.63
N GLU A 69 -0.65 -13.21 -6.43
CA GLU A 69 -0.92 -12.27 -7.51
C GLU A 69 0.35 -11.95 -8.33
N ILE A 70 1.47 -11.68 -7.65
CA ILE A 70 2.77 -11.42 -8.31
C ILE A 70 3.24 -12.66 -9.07
N ASP A 71 3.14 -13.85 -8.46
CA ASP A 71 3.49 -15.13 -9.09
C ASP A 71 2.63 -15.38 -10.35
N SER A 72 1.33 -15.05 -10.30
CA SER A 72 0.43 -15.11 -11.45
C SER A 72 0.85 -14.15 -12.57
N ILE A 73 1.21 -12.91 -12.23
CA ILE A 73 1.66 -11.93 -13.23
C ILE A 73 2.96 -12.39 -13.91
N ILE A 74 3.92 -12.88 -13.12
CA ILE A 74 5.22 -13.32 -13.63
C ILE A 74 5.08 -14.60 -14.45
N SER A 75 4.25 -15.55 -14.02
CA SER A 75 4.06 -16.80 -14.77
C SER A 75 3.42 -16.58 -16.14
N ARG A 76 2.56 -15.57 -16.32
CA ARG A 76 2.07 -15.17 -17.66
C ARG A 76 3.20 -14.86 -18.65
N LYS A 77 4.39 -14.45 -18.18
CA LYS A 77 5.56 -14.27 -19.06
C LYS A 77 5.98 -15.59 -19.71
N LEU A 78 5.92 -16.70 -18.97
CA LEU A 78 6.26 -18.03 -19.49
C LEU A 78 5.34 -18.41 -20.65
N ASP A 79 4.06 -18.04 -20.56
CA ASP A 79 3.07 -18.30 -21.61
C ASP A 79 3.24 -17.37 -22.83
N LEU A 80 3.64 -16.11 -22.59
CA LEU A 80 3.82 -15.09 -23.62
C LEU A 80 5.18 -15.17 -24.35
N GLY A 81 6.10 -16.01 -23.87
CA GLY A 81 7.46 -16.15 -24.40
C GLY A 81 8.25 -14.85 -24.34
N ILE A 82 8.41 -14.17 -25.48
CA ILE A 82 9.23 -12.94 -25.60
C ILE A 82 8.42 -11.69 -25.25
N ALA A 83 7.08 -11.70 -25.37
CA ALA A 83 6.28 -10.51 -25.14
C ALA A 83 6.25 -10.10 -23.65
N PRO A 84 6.39 -8.81 -23.32
CA PRO A 84 6.28 -8.33 -21.95
C PRO A 84 4.84 -8.44 -21.44
N VAL A 85 4.69 -8.56 -20.13
CA VAL A 85 3.39 -8.54 -19.46
C VAL A 85 2.96 -7.09 -19.26
N ILE A 86 1.82 -6.71 -19.80
CA ILE A 86 1.25 -5.37 -19.60
C ILE A 86 0.44 -5.37 -18.30
N VAL A 87 0.70 -4.39 -17.44
CA VAL A 87 0.00 -4.20 -16.16
C VAL A 87 -0.43 -2.75 -16.05
N GLU A 88 -1.63 -2.52 -15.53
CA GLU A 88 -2.14 -1.18 -15.25
C GLU A 88 -1.18 -0.39 -14.36
N LYS A 89 -0.92 0.87 -14.71
CA LYS A 89 0.03 1.73 -14.02
C LYS A 89 -0.18 1.83 -12.51
N ASN A 90 -1.43 1.96 -12.06
CA ASN A 90 -1.75 2.05 -10.64
C ASN A 90 -1.39 0.76 -9.89
N LYS A 91 -1.77 -0.40 -10.46
CA LYS A 91 -1.44 -1.71 -9.91
C LYS A 91 0.06 -1.97 -9.91
N GLY A 92 0.76 -1.56 -10.96
CA GLY A 92 2.21 -1.65 -11.03
C GLY A 92 2.91 -0.83 -9.95
N ALA A 93 2.42 0.38 -9.68
CA ALA A 93 2.94 1.22 -8.60
C ALA A 93 2.73 0.59 -7.22
N GLU A 94 1.57 -0.03 -6.97
CA GLU A 94 1.31 -0.75 -5.72
C GLU A 94 2.23 -1.97 -5.55
N ILE A 95 2.48 -2.73 -6.63
CA ILE A 95 3.42 -3.85 -6.61
C ILE A 95 4.85 -3.38 -6.34
N GLU A 96 5.29 -2.31 -7.00
CA GLU A 96 6.63 -1.76 -6.78
C GLU A 96 6.78 -1.25 -5.34
N GLU A 97 5.76 -0.60 -4.75
CA GLU A 97 5.82 -0.20 -3.35
C GLU A 97 5.86 -1.41 -2.41
N PHE A 98 5.04 -2.43 -2.66
CA PHE A 98 5.06 -3.68 -1.91
C PHE A 98 6.44 -4.35 -1.90
N LEU A 99 7.07 -4.46 -3.07
CA LEU A 99 8.39 -5.09 -3.19
C LEU A 99 9.50 -4.28 -2.50
N LYS A 100 9.37 -2.94 -2.43
CA LYS A 100 10.31 -2.10 -1.67
C LYS A 100 10.21 -2.33 -0.17
N VAL A 101 8.99 -2.42 0.36
CA VAL A 101 8.78 -2.53 1.81
C VAL A 101 9.02 -3.95 2.31
N HIS A 102 8.62 -4.98 1.56
CA HIS A 102 8.91 -6.37 1.88
C HIS A 102 10.25 -6.79 1.30
N THR A 103 11.35 -6.55 2.01
CA THR A 103 12.72 -6.75 1.51
C THR A 103 12.97 -8.15 0.93
N GLN A 104 12.47 -9.22 1.58
CA GLN A 104 12.62 -10.58 1.06
C GLN A 104 11.89 -10.80 -0.27
N MET A 105 10.71 -10.21 -0.43
CA MET A 105 9.95 -10.26 -1.68
C MET A 105 10.63 -9.41 -2.76
N GLY A 106 11.12 -8.22 -2.39
CA GLY A 106 11.92 -7.37 -3.27
C GLY A 106 13.12 -8.10 -3.86
N ILE A 107 13.95 -8.73 -3.01
CA ILE A 107 15.11 -9.52 -3.46
C ILE A 107 14.70 -10.61 -4.46
N ARG A 108 13.55 -11.27 -4.21
CA ARG A 108 13.10 -12.38 -5.05
C ARG A 108 12.52 -11.94 -6.39
N TYR A 109 11.75 -10.85 -6.42
CA TYR A 109 10.90 -10.53 -7.56
C TYR A 109 11.28 -9.25 -8.30
N TRP A 110 12.08 -8.35 -7.71
CA TRP A 110 12.32 -7.02 -8.29
C TRP A 110 12.93 -7.07 -9.69
N GLU A 111 14.02 -7.80 -9.86
CA GLU A 111 14.69 -7.92 -11.16
C GLU A 111 13.80 -8.58 -12.22
N ILE A 112 13.03 -9.60 -11.82
CA ILE A 112 12.08 -10.28 -12.69
C ILE A 112 10.96 -9.31 -13.09
N TRP A 113 10.45 -8.53 -12.15
CA TRP A 113 9.41 -7.53 -12.39
C TRP A 113 9.86 -6.48 -13.41
N LYS A 114 11.03 -5.86 -13.20
CA LYS A 114 11.56 -4.81 -14.07
C LYS A 114 11.90 -5.29 -15.49
N SER A 115 12.29 -6.55 -15.64
CA SER A 115 12.64 -7.12 -16.95
C SER A 115 11.44 -7.62 -17.75
N ASN A 116 10.32 -7.92 -17.10
CA ASN A 116 9.21 -8.61 -17.73
C ASN A 116 7.91 -7.81 -17.82
N VAL A 117 7.79 -6.68 -17.11
CA VAL A 117 6.54 -5.91 -17.01
C VAL A 117 6.66 -4.53 -17.63
N ILE A 118 5.65 -4.15 -18.42
CA ILE A 118 5.44 -2.76 -18.89
C ILE A 118 4.20 -2.21 -18.20
N LEU A 119 4.31 -0.96 -17.72
CA LEU A 119 3.22 -0.24 -17.07
C LEU A 119 2.52 0.67 -18.08
N GLU A 120 1.21 0.51 -18.23
CA GLU A 120 0.35 1.32 -19.10
C GLU A 120 -0.78 1.99 -18.31
#